data_AF-A0A7I8BW06-F1
#
_entry.id   AF-A0A7I8BW06-F1
#
_cell.length_a   1.000
_cell.length_b   1.000
_cell.length_c   1.000
_cell.angle_alpha   90.00
_cell.angle_beta   90.00
_cell.angle_gamma   90.00
#
_symmetry.space_group_name_H-M   'P 1'
#
loop_
_entity.id
_entity.type
_entity.pdbx_description
1 polymer ?
#
loop_
_entity_poly.entity_id
_entity_poly.type
_entity_poly.pdbx_seq_one_letter_code
_entity_poly.pdbx_strand_id
1 'polypeptide(L)'
;MWVAPEGVIYTASMWDEDEGGIAIYQNGRNIGSIGAHGEFQGGAITGNSTSLFAALQFNATYGSGKVGRYDRISRTRDLLITVSDTTTEHLADVVTGLATSGSLLYASDFPGNRVRVFTTSGVWLRDIGVAGPGALAVDAGGNIWVAQQGIGTVIQFSPTGERGKTIQLAAKAQPSSLYFDSISGQLWIGDQGPDMNIKIYDVSSAPYAAGTFGVQGGFLNTVTGTKGQVGDRRFTRVTGIGRDSARNLYVLNNPWGGSWDLGRNGGTDIHAYDGTGVLRWQLQSVNFEGNAAPDPATDGAIFYGGMHIYAGTPGGAYVANTIDPFTYPSDPRINLADHERGEHFAHVVSVGGHRILVAASQNPDTFYFFHFNRTSGYIAIPDSTLPGTSFGTAAKVRNGFCLDSKGDIWAGLDKTNVISHYPLNGFDANGKPLWGAAITMPIPSTLSQLTRIMYLPESDTMVLTGISGSTDWTAVGSRVEVYHGWLAGNRTAPDPVINLTSVNPKSVVAAGNYLFVGYVHTVPNIDAFNLTTGKLDITFVNSNPNTVDVGNDVDSMYGLRAYRRSNGEYEVTRDNYNDASIVLYRWTPPASSGTGVSAAKTMMVSPFGVN
;
A
#
# COMPACT_ATOMS: atom_id res chain seq x y z
N MET A 1 6.45 -4.17 16.20
CA MET A 1 5.27 -4.30 17.07
C MET A 1 5.72 -4.72 18.47
N TRP A 2 5.11 -4.17 19.52
CA TRP A 2 5.23 -4.67 20.88
C TRP A 2 3.84 -4.94 21.48
N VAL A 3 3.69 -6.02 22.24
CA VAL A 3 2.43 -6.41 22.87
C VAL A 3 2.61 -6.34 24.38
N ALA A 4 1.80 -5.53 25.04
CA ALA A 4 1.78 -5.43 26.49
C ALA A 4 1.05 -6.62 27.13
N PRO A 5 1.39 -7.02 28.37
CA PRO A 5 0.74 -8.14 29.06
C PRO A 5 -0.79 -8.07 29.12
N GLU A 6 -1.36 -6.87 29.16
CA GLU A 6 -2.79 -6.57 29.18
C GLU A 6 -3.47 -6.60 27.79
N GLY A 7 -2.75 -7.00 26.73
CA GLY A 7 -3.29 -7.15 25.38
C GLY A 7 -3.38 -5.86 24.57
N VAL A 8 -2.72 -4.78 25.01
CA VAL A 8 -2.53 -3.57 24.21
C VAL A 8 -1.35 -3.77 23.26
N ILE A 9 -1.54 -3.43 21.99
CA ILE A 9 -0.57 -3.60 20.92
C ILE A 9 -0.10 -2.23 20.47
N TYR A 10 1.21 -2.10 20.27
CA TYR A 10 1.85 -0.89 19.78
C TYR A 10 2.63 -1.20 18.50
N THR A 11 2.39 -0.44 17.44
CA THR A 11 3.16 -0.52 16.20
C THR A 11 3.77 0.85 15.92
N ALA A 12 5.06 0.90 15.60
CA ALA A 12 5.67 2.10 15.06
C ALA A 12 5.55 2.06 13.53
N SER A 13 5.15 3.16 12.92
CA SER A 13 5.11 3.39 11.48
C SER A 13 5.95 4.61 11.13
N MET A 14 6.45 4.66 9.90
CA MET A 14 7.12 5.87 9.44
C MET A 14 6.12 6.99 9.18
N TRP A 15 4.98 6.66 8.59
CA TRP A 15 3.98 7.62 8.18
C TRP A 15 2.59 7.12 8.51
N ASP A 16 1.79 8.00 9.12
CA ASP A 16 0.37 7.85 9.41
C ASP A 16 -0.16 9.26 9.67
N GLU A 17 -0.77 9.87 8.67
CA GLU A 17 -0.92 11.33 8.54
C GLU A 17 -1.71 11.98 9.68
N ASP A 18 -2.85 11.38 10.04
CA ASP A 18 -3.78 11.93 11.03
C ASP A 18 -3.62 11.33 12.42
N GLU A 19 -3.17 10.07 12.52
CA GLU A 19 -3.03 9.39 13.81
C GLU A 19 -1.63 9.58 14.40
N GLY A 20 -0.56 9.63 13.60
CA GLY A 20 0.82 9.74 14.10
C GLY A 20 1.56 8.39 14.23
N GLY A 21 2.86 8.43 14.52
CA GLY A 21 3.74 7.31 14.15
C GLY A 21 3.88 6.13 15.14
N ILE A 22 3.24 6.13 16.31
CA ILE A 22 2.98 4.89 17.08
C ILE A 22 1.48 4.72 17.27
N ALA A 23 0.88 3.78 16.55
CA ALA A 23 -0.52 3.42 16.71
C ALA A 23 -0.71 2.44 17.88
N ILE A 24 -1.84 2.59 18.60
CA ILE A 24 -2.21 1.80 19.76
C ILE A 24 -3.49 1.03 19.44
N TYR A 25 -3.45 -0.29 19.57
CA TYR A 25 -4.59 -1.16 19.32
C TYR A 25 -4.96 -2.00 20.52
N GLN A 26 -6.25 -2.26 20.69
CA GLN A 26 -6.74 -3.25 21.64
C GLN A 26 -8.09 -3.80 21.15
N ASN A 27 -8.30 -5.10 21.30
CA ASN A 27 -9.55 -5.77 20.92
C ASN A 27 -10.00 -5.50 19.48
N GLY A 28 -9.06 -5.48 18.53
CA GLY A 28 -9.32 -5.26 17.11
C GLY A 28 -9.72 -3.83 16.75
N ARG A 29 -9.36 -2.83 17.57
CA ARG A 29 -9.65 -1.42 17.32
C ARG A 29 -8.42 -0.54 17.59
N ASN A 30 -8.29 0.53 16.82
CA ASN A 30 -7.41 1.65 17.17
C ASN A 30 -8.01 2.38 18.39
N ILE A 31 -7.17 2.69 19.39
CA ILE A 31 -7.54 3.41 20.63
C ILE A 31 -6.70 4.68 20.85
N GLY A 32 -6.08 5.15 19.78
CA GLY A 32 -5.25 6.34 19.67
C GLY A 32 -3.80 6.04 19.34
N SER A 33 -2.98 7.06 19.49
CA SER A 33 -1.62 7.08 18.98
C SER A 33 -0.66 7.89 19.86
N ILE A 34 0.64 7.83 19.53
CA ILE A 34 1.74 8.56 20.17
C ILE A 34 2.68 9.13 19.10
N GLY A 35 3.10 10.38 19.29
CA GLY A 35 4.07 11.06 18.42
C GLY A 35 3.49 11.53 17.10
N ALA A 36 4.32 12.23 16.31
CA ALA A 36 3.90 12.78 15.02
C ALA A 36 4.14 11.78 13.86
N HIS A 37 3.49 12.01 12.72
CA HIS A 37 3.87 11.34 11.47
C HIS A 37 5.31 11.73 11.09
N GLY A 38 6.05 10.81 10.46
CA GLY A 38 7.45 11.03 10.08
C GLY A 38 8.46 11.04 11.23
N GLU A 39 8.03 10.95 12.50
CA GLU A 39 8.92 10.96 13.67
C GLU A 39 9.70 9.65 13.82
N PHE A 40 9.07 8.52 13.51
CA PHE A 40 9.63 7.18 13.73
C PHE A 40 10.14 6.60 12.41
N GLN A 41 11.15 5.72 12.46
CA GLN A 41 11.56 4.97 11.27
C GLN A 41 10.66 3.74 11.02
N GLY A 42 9.81 3.34 11.98
CA GLY A 42 8.89 2.20 11.85
C GLY A 42 9.49 0.80 12.07
N GLY A 43 10.81 0.64 11.98
CA GLY A 43 11.44 -0.69 12.00
C GLY A 43 11.63 -1.34 13.39
N ALA A 44 11.59 -0.58 14.49
CA ALA A 44 11.84 -1.15 15.83
C ALA A 44 11.07 -0.44 16.95
N ILE A 45 10.43 -1.25 17.81
CA ILE A 45 9.69 -0.81 19.00
C ILE A 45 9.71 -1.91 20.07
N THR A 46 9.83 -1.52 21.35
CA THR A 46 9.63 -2.38 22.53
C THR A 46 9.01 -1.57 23.66
N GLY A 47 8.66 -2.20 24.77
CA GLY A 47 8.09 -1.51 25.92
C GLY A 47 8.25 -2.25 27.24
N ASN A 48 7.84 -1.61 28.33
CA ASN A 48 7.70 -2.19 29.65
C ASN A 48 6.40 -1.69 30.30
N SER A 49 6.25 -1.86 31.61
CA SER A 49 5.02 -1.47 32.32
C SER A 49 4.69 0.02 32.20
N THR A 50 5.69 0.91 32.09
CA THR A 50 5.50 2.36 32.12
C THR A 50 5.83 3.05 30.80
N SER A 51 6.72 2.47 29.99
CA SER A 51 7.34 3.18 28.87
C SER A 51 7.39 2.33 27.60
N LEU A 52 7.34 3.03 26.46
CA LEU A 52 7.66 2.51 25.14
C LEU A 52 9.01 3.07 24.70
N PHE A 53 9.71 2.30 23.87
CA PHE A 53 10.96 2.70 23.23
C PHE A 53 10.81 2.43 21.74
N ALA A 54 10.96 3.46 20.91
CA ALA A 54 10.81 3.34 19.48
C ALA A 54 11.96 4.03 18.75
N ALA A 55 12.42 3.40 17.67
CA ALA A 55 13.46 3.96 16.83
C ALA A 55 12.94 5.16 16.03
N LEU A 56 13.74 6.22 15.99
CA LEU A 56 13.36 7.50 15.38
C LEU A 56 13.95 7.63 13.99
N GLN A 57 13.21 8.27 13.10
CA GLN A 57 13.70 8.62 11.78
C GLN A 57 14.76 9.72 11.88
N PHE A 58 15.55 9.87 10.82
CA PHE A 58 16.36 11.06 10.60
C PHE A 58 15.52 12.33 10.80
N ASN A 59 16.08 13.27 11.56
CA ASN A 59 15.64 14.65 11.50
C ASN A 59 16.82 15.63 11.51
N ALA A 60 16.57 16.88 11.16
CA ALA A 60 17.60 17.91 11.09
C ALA A 60 18.21 18.29 12.46
N THR A 61 17.56 17.94 13.57
CA THR A 61 18.01 18.32 14.93
C THR A 61 19.02 17.35 15.51
N TYR A 62 18.80 16.04 15.35
CA TYR A 62 19.61 15.00 15.99
C TYR A 62 20.11 13.91 15.01
N GLY A 63 19.80 14.02 13.72
CA GLY A 63 20.17 13.04 12.70
C GLY A 63 19.38 11.74 12.83
N SER A 64 19.94 10.62 12.37
CA SER A 64 19.41 9.26 12.57
C SER A 64 20.11 8.53 13.74
N GLY A 65 19.75 7.27 13.97
CA GLY A 65 20.37 6.43 15.00
C GLY A 65 19.92 6.72 16.43
N LYS A 66 18.71 7.25 16.62
CA LYS A 66 18.13 7.58 17.92
C LYS A 66 16.98 6.66 18.29
N VAL A 67 16.76 6.51 19.61
CA VAL A 67 15.58 5.86 20.19
C VAL A 67 14.92 6.84 21.16
N GLY A 68 13.62 7.08 20.98
CA GLY A 68 12.82 7.86 21.93
C GLY A 68 12.17 6.95 22.96
N ARG A 69 12.12 7.40 24.23
CA ARG A 69 11.29 6.80 25.27
C ARG A 69 10.03 7.63 25.47
N TYR A 70 8.88 6.96 25.49
CA TYR A 70 7.57 7.58 25.64
C TYR A 70 6.86 6.96 26.85
N ASP A 71 6.24 7.79 27.66
CA ASP A 71 5.37 7.30 28.74
C ASP A 71 4.07 6.73 28.16
N ARG A 72 3.65 5.55 28.64
CA ARG A 72 2.47 4.85 28.11
C ARG A 72 1.15 5.54 28.44
N ILE A 73 1.12 6.36 29.48
CA ILE A 73 -0.09 7.04 29.98
C ILE A 73 -0.14 8.45 29.42
N SER A 74 0.89 9.27 29.67
CA SER A 74 0.91 10.67 29.19
C SER A 74 1.20 10.79 27.70
N ARG A 75 1.71 9.73 27.06
CA ARG A 75 2.06 9.68 25.62
C ARG A 75 3.16 10.66 25.23
N THR A 76 3.87 11.24 26.20
CA THR A 76 4.93 12.21 25.94
C THR A 76 6.29 11.53 25.84
N ARG A 77 7.13 12.01 24.93
CA ARG A 77 8.55 11.62 24.90
C ARG A 77 9.29 12.28 26.07
N ASP A 78 9.94 11.48 26.90
CA ASP A 78 10.66 11.97 28.09
C ASP A 78 12.17 11.72 28.06
N LEU A 79 12.65 10.91 27.12
CA LEU A 79 14.08 10.61 26.95
C LEU A 79 14.42 10.36 25.48
N LEU A 80 15.63 10.77 25.09
CA LEU A 80 16.24 10.51 23.78
C LEU A 80 17.58 9.79 23.99
N ILE A 81 17.73 8.61 23.39
CA ILE A 81 18.91 7.75 23.53
C ILE A 81 19.66 7.70 22.19
N THR A 82 20.97 7.95 22.23
CA THR A 82 21.84 7.79 21.05
C THR A 82 22.31 6.35 20.96
N VAL A 83 21.90 5.66 19.89
CA VAL A 83 22.26 4.26 19.64
C VAL A 83 23.41 4.17 18.64
N SER A 84 23.32 4.84 17.49
CA SER A 84 24.35 4.78 16.46
C SER A 84 25.20 6.06 16.38
N ASP A 85 26.43 5.89 15.92
CA ASP A 85 27.30 6.99 15.51
C ASP A 85 26.97 7.46 14.08
N THR A 86 26.28 6.63 13.29
CA THR A 86 25.75 6.99 11.98
C THR A 86 24.49 7.84 12.15
N THR A 87 24.54 9.08 11.67
CA THR A 87 23.50 10.09 11.90
C THR A 87 22.94 10.71 10.62
N THR A 88 23.41 10.29 9.45
CA THR A 88 23.06 10.89 8.15
C THR A 88 22.14 10.02 7.30
N GLU A 89 21.81 8.81 7.72
CA GLU A 89 20.93 7.94 6.93
C GLU A 89 19.50 8.48 6.92
N HIS A 90 18.93 8.64 5.73
CA HIS A 90 17.54 9.02 5.52
C HIS A 90 16.72 7.79 5.10
N LEU A 91 15.46 7.71 5.53
CA LEU A 91 14.52 6.66 5.12
C LEU A 91 15.05 5.22 5.31
N ALA A 92 15.92 5.01 6.30
CA ALA A 92 16.60 3.74 6.54
C ALA A 92 16.42 3.27 7.99
N ASP A 93 16.54 1.96 8.21
CA ASP A 93 16.58 1.39 9.56
C ASP A 93 18.02 1.38 10.09
N VAL A 94 18.36 2.43 10.84
CA VAL A 94 19.65 2.47 11.57
C VAL A 94 19.57 1.60 12.84
N VAL A 95 18.42 1.66 13.53
CA VAL A 95 18.13 0.79 14.68
C VAL A 95 17.15 -0.28 14.26
N THR A 96 17.62 -1.51 14.06
CA THR A 96 16.87 -2.61 13.41
C THR A 96 16.17 -3.57 14.38
N GLY A 97 16.31 -3.34 15.68
CA GLY A 97 15.70 -4.18 16.72
C GLY A 97 15.81 -3.55 18.09
N LEU A 98 14.77 -3.71 18.89
CA LEU A 98 14.71 -3.26 20.28
C LEU A 98 14.11 -4.36 21.16
N ALA A 99 14.66 -4.53 22.36
CA ALA A 99 14.10 -5.40 23.38
C ALA A 99 14.34 -4.81 24.78
N THR A 100 13.44 -5.10 25.71
CA THR A 100 13.50 -4.67 27.12
C THR A 100 13.49 -5.89 28.02
N SER A 101 14.28 -5.85 29.11
CA SER A 101 14.24 -6.87 30.15
C SER A 101 14.65 -6.27 31.50
N GLY A 102 13.74 -6.29 32.48
CA GLY A 102 13.94 -5.62 33.75
C GLY A 102 14.26 -4.12 33.56
N SER A 103 15.42 -3.69 34.04
CA SER A 103 15.92 -2.32 33.91
C SER A 103 16.78 -2.08 32.67
N LEU A 104 16.84 -3.03 31.73
CA LEU A 104 17.70 -2.98 30.55
C LEU A 104 16.90 -2.71 29.26
N LEU A 105 17.55 -1.97 28.36
CA LEU A 105 17.16 -1.77 26.97
C LEU A 105 18.30 -2.27 26.08
N TYR A 106 17.97 -3.12 25.12
CA TYR A 106 18.87 -3.61 24.08
C TYR A 106 18.48 -2.99 22.76
N ALA A 107 19.45 -2.48 22.00
CA ALA A 107 19.23 -1.85 20.71
C ALA A 107 20.23 -2.36 19.67
N SER A 108 19.72 -2.91 18.57
CA SER A 108 20.54 -3.31 17.42
C SER A 108 20.97 -2.08 16.64
N ASP A 109 22.27 -1.80 16.66
CA ASP A 109 22.91 -0.76 15.87
C ASP A 109 23.45 -1.41 14.58
N PHE A 110 22.69 -1.28 13.50
CA PHE A 110 22.97 -1.99 12.25
C PHE A 110 24.28 -1.50 11.60
N PRO A 111 24.51 -0.19 11.37
CA PRO A 111 25.78 0.29 10.83
C PRO A 111 26.97 -0.02 11.74
N GLY A 112 26.76 0.02 13.06
CA GLY A 112 27.80 -0.26 14.05
C GLY A 112 28.16 -1.73 14.21
N ASN A 113 27.44 -2.67 13.58
CA ASN A 113 27.61 -4.12 13.75
C ASN A 113 27.70 -4.53 15.23
N ARG A 114 26.75 -4.03 16.03
CA ARG A 114 26.70 -4.26 17.47
C ARG A 114 25.27 -4.19 18.01
N VAL A 115 25.03 -4.89 19.12
CA VAL A 115 23.88 -4.61 19.99
C VAL A 115 24.38 -3.79 21.17
N ARG A 116 23.76 -2.64 21.41
CA ARG A 116 24.09 -1.74 22.52
C ARG A 116 23.14 -1.98 23.68
N VAL A 117 23.69 -2.03 24.88
CA VAL A 117 22.93 -2.28 26.12
C VAL A 117 22.93 -1.01 26.95
N PHE A 118 21.72 -0.56 27.30
CA PHE A 118 21.47 0.60 28.14
C PHE A 118 20.64 0.20 29.36
N THR A 119 20.62 1.04 30.38
CA THR A 119 19.49 1.05 31.31
C THR A 119 18.26 1.64 30.62
N THR A 120 17.06 1.35 31.10
CA THR A 120 15.81 1.98 30.64
C THR A 120 15.78 3.50 30.89
N SER A 121 16.71 4.03 31.68
CA SER A 121 16.97 5.46 31.86
C SER A 121 18.01 6.04 30.89
N GLY A 122 18.47 5.26 29.91
CA GLY A 122 19.36 5.72 28.83
C GLY A 122 20.85 5.69 29.15
N VAL A 123 21.26 5.12 30.30
CA VAL A 123 22.69 5.01 30.65
C VAL A 123 23.29 3.84 29.88
N TRP A 124 24.26 4.11 29.01
CA TRP A 124 25.00 3.06 28.30
C TRP A 124 25.80 2.18 29.28
N LEU A 125 25.79 0.87 29.04
CA LEU A 125 26.45 -0.12 29.89
C LEU A 125 27.56 -0.87 29.15
N ARG A 126 27.28 -1.39 27.95
CA ARG A 126 28.21 -2.17 27.13
C ARG A 126 27.69 -2.35 25.71
N ASP A 127 28.58 -2.79 24.83
CA ASP A 127 28.24 -3.24 23.48
C ASP A 127 28.54 -4.75 23.32
N ILE A 128 27.77 -5.41 22.47
CA ILE A 128 27.95 -6.81 22.07
C ILE A 128 28.21 -6.80 20.56
N GLY A 129 29.39 -7.23 20.13
CA GLY A 129 29.76 -7.27 18.71
C GLY A 129 29.02 -8.37 17.95
N VAL A 130 28.31 -8.01 16.88
CA VAL A 130 27.56 -8.94 16.03
C VAL A 130 27.30 -8.29 14.67
N ALA A 131 27.64 -8.97 13.58
CA ALA A 131 27.43 -8.42 12.23
C ALA A 131 25.93 -8.35 11.88
N GLY A 132 25.49 -7.26 11.24
CA GLY A 132 24.11 -7.08 10.76
C GLY A 132 23.04 -7.47 11.78
N PRO A 133 23.07 -6.92 13.01
CA PRO A 133 22.07 -7.25 14.03
C PRO A 133 20.70 -6.74 13.56
N GLY A 134 19.67 -7.55 13.78
CA GLY A 134 18.27 -7.25 13.45
C GLY A 134 17.38 -7.35 14.68
N ALA A 135 16.26 -8.06 14.54
CA ALA A 135 15.31 -8.28 15.62
C ALA A 135 15.94 -8.93 16.87
N LEU A 136 15.37 -8.61 18.03
CA LEU A 136 15.87 -8.97 19.35
C LEU A 136 14.79 -9.66 20.19
N ALA A 137 15.17 -10.64 20.99
CA ALA A 137 14.34 -11.20 22.07
C ALA A 137 15.21 -11.59 23.27
N VAL A 138 14.69 -11.43 24.49
CA VAL A 138 15.40 -11.84 25.72
C VAL A 138 14.75 -13.09 26.28
N ASP A 139 15.55 -14.12 26.56
CA ASP A 139 15.06 -15.36 27.15
C ASP A 139 14.92 -15.29 28.68
N ALA A 140 14.33 -16.34 29.29
CA ALA A 140 14.10 -16.40 30.73
C ALA A 140 15.40 -16.36 31.57
N GLY A 141 16.55 -16.70 30.99
CA GLY A 141 17.87 -16.59 31.63
C GLY A 141 18.50 -15.21 31.49
N GLY A 142 17.84 -14.27 30.81
CA GLY A 142 18.38 -12.94 30.51
C GLY A 142 19.35 -12.92 29.33
N ASN A 143 19.47 -14.02 28.57
CA ASN A 143 20.28 -14.03 27.36
C ASN A 143 19.54 -13.31 26.23
N ILE A 144 20.28 -12.56 25.42
CA ILE A 144 19.73 -11.87 24.26
C ILE A 144 19.91 -12.75 23.01
N TRP A 145 18.83 -12.93 22.26
CA TRP A 145 18.82 -13.56 20.95
C TRP A 145 18.76 -12.49 19.88
N VAL A 146 19.69 -12.57 18.92
CA VAL A 146 19.88 -11.58 17.87
C VAL A 146 19.70 -12.25 16.52
N ALA A 147 18.70 -11.81 15.76
CA ALA A 147 18.52 -12.23 14.37
C ALA A 147 19.53 -11.52 13.47
N GLN A 148 20.21 -12.26 12.59
CA GLN A 148 21.01 -11.71 11.50
C GLN A 148 20.24 -11.96 10.20
N GLN A 149 19.34 -11.03 9.86
CA GLN A 149 18.34 -11.23 8.79
C GLN A 149 18.99 -11.62 7.45
N GLY A 150 20.02 -10.89 7.01
CA GLY A 150 20.70 -11.15 5.73
C GLY A 150 21.54 -12.43 5.71
N ILE A 151 21.80 -13.04 6.87
CA ILE A 151 22.61 -14.27 7.02
C ILE A 151 21.70 -15.49 7.24
N GLY A 152 20.48 -15.32 7.75
CA GLY A 152 19.57 -16.41 8.07
C GLY A 152 19.90 -17.15 9.36
N THR A 153 20.51 -16.46 10.32
CA THR A 153 20.91 -17.02 11.63
C THR A 153 20.25 -16.26 12.78
N VAL A 154 20.11 -16.94 13.92
CA VAL A 154 19.75 -16.31 15.20
C VAL A 154 20.76 -16.75 16.26
N ILE A 155 21.46 -15.78 16.88
CA ILE A 155 22.57 -16.04 17.80
C ILE A 155 22.20 -15.59 19.21
N GLN A 156 22.47 -16.45 20.18
CA GLN A 156 22.36 -16.13 21.60
C GLN A 156 23.64 -15.45 22.10
N PHE A 157 23.49 -14.46 22.97
CA PHE A 157 24.56 -13.91 23.80
C PHE A 157 24.14 -13.89 25.27
N SER A 158 25.05 -14.26 26.16
CA SER A 158 24.83 -14.23 27.61
C SER A 158 24.57 -12.81 28.10
N PRO A 159 24.08 -12.63 29.35
CA PRO A 159 23.96 -11.29 29.93
C PRO A 159 25.27 -10.50 29.92
N THR A 160 26.43 -11.17 29.98
CA THR A 160 27.76 -10.54 29.91
C THR A 160 28.26 -10.29 28.49
N GLY A 161 27.52 -10.71 27.46
CA GLY A 161 27.85 -10.50 26.05
C GLY A 161 28.66 -11.63 25.40
N GLU A 162 28.81 -12.77 26.09
CA GLU A 162 29.51 -13.92 25.53
C GLU A 162 28.62 -14.65 24.53
N ARG A 163 29.16 -14.94 23.35
CA ARG A 163 28.44 -15.66 22.29
C ARG A 163 28.14 -17.10 22.72
N GLY A 164 26.89 -17.52 22.60
CA GLY A 164 26.40 -18.84 22.94
C GLY A 164 25.85 -19.61 21.75
N LYS A 165 24.66 -20.18 21.94
CA LYS A 165 23.95 -21.04 20.97
C LYS A 165 23.68 -20.28 19.66
N THR A 166 23.66 -21.00 18.54
CA THR A 166 23.28 -20.46 17.23
C THR A 166 22.21 -21.34 16.60
N ILE A 167 21.15 -20.72 16.08
CA ILE A 167 20.13 -21.35 15.24
C ILE A 167 20.45 -20.98 13.80
N GLN A 168 20.70 -21.99 12.97
CA GLN A 168 20.80 -21.84 11.52
C GLN A 168 19.44 -22.14 10.90
N LEU A 169 18.85 -21.17 10.20
CA LEU A 169 17.59 -21.36 9.50
C LEU A 169 17.84 -21.94 8.11
N ALA A 170 16.75 -22.38 7.47
CA ALA A 170 16.77 -22.86 6.09
C ALA A 170 17.33 -21.81 5.12
N ALA A 171 17.84 -22.27 3.98
CA ALA A 171 18.37 -21.38 2.95
C ALA A 171 17.31 -20.35 2.52
N LYS A 172 17.72 -19.09 2.39
CA LYS A 172 16.88 -17.92 2.04
C LYS A 172 15.88 -17.46 3.12
N ALA A 173 15.81 -18.11 4.29
CA ALA A 173 15.07 -17.57 5.41
C ALA A 173 15.64 -16.20 5.81
N GLN A 174 14.77 -15.26 6.12
CA GLN A 174 15.11 -13.91 6.55
C GLN A 174 14.43 -13.64 7.90
N PRO A 175 15.08 -13.97 9.03
CA PRO A 175 14.50 -13.77 10.35
C PRO A 175 14.32 -12.27 10.62
N SER A 176 13.07 -11.80 10.58
CA SER A 176 12.68 -10.39 10.67
C SER A 176 12.05 -10.01 12.00
N SER A 177 11.59 -10.97 12.79
CA SER A 177 11.04 -10.73 14.12
C SER A 177 11.34 -11.89 15.06
N LEU A 178 11.52 -11.58 16.35
CA LEU A 178 11.75 -12.55 17.39
C LEU A 178 10.77 -12.33 18.55
N TYR A 179 10.26 -13.41 19.11
CA TYR A 179 9.50 -13.40 20.35
C TYR A 179 9.89 -14.61 21.19
N PHE A 180 10.19 -14.38 22.47
CA PHE A 180 10.44 -15.47 23.41
C PHE A 180 9.20 -15.73 24.26
N ASP A 181 8.65 -16.94 24.16
CA ASP A 181 7.54 -17.39 24.99
C ASP A 181 8.10 -17.98 26.29
N SER A 182 8.07 -17.19 27.37
CA SER A 182 8.62 -17.59 28.67
C SER A 182 7.89 -18.75 29.32
N ILE A 183 6.64 -19.03 28.92
CA ILE A 183 5.85 -20.14 29.47
C ILE A 183 6.32 -21.47 28.89
N SER A 184 6.58 -21.51 27.58
CA SER A 184 7.00 -22.73 26.88
C SER A 184 8.52 -22.88 26.75
N GLY A 185 9.29 -21.82 27.01
CA GLY A 185 10.74 -21.81 26.79
C GLY A 185 11.12 -21.80 25.31
N GLN A 186 10.23 -21.31 24.44
CA GLN A 186 10.38 -21.34 23.00
C GLN A 186 10.71 -19.98 22.41
N LEU A 187 11.61 -19.96 21.43
CA LEU A 187 11.87 -18.81 20.57
C LEU A 187 11.06 -18.95 19.28
N TRP A 188 10.24 -17.94 19.02
CA TRP A 188 9.40 -17.79 17.84
C TRP A 188 10.08 -16.79 16.89
N ILE A 189 10.32 -17.23 15.66
CA ILE A 189 11.10 -16.50 14.66
C ILE A 189 10.20 -16.24 13.46
N GLY A 190 9.84 -14.99 13.23
CA GLY A 190 9.12 -14.58 12.03
C GLY A 190 10.05 -14.51 10.85
N ASP A 191 9.62 -15.08 9.72
CA ASP A 191 10.36 -15.11 8.46
C ASP A 191 9.69 -14.20 7.43
N GLN A 192 10.47 -13.29 6.82
CA GLN A 192 10.04 -12.53 5.64
C GLN A 192 10.72 -12.98 4.34
N GLY A 193 11.48 -14.08 4.40
CA GLY A 193 11.95 -14.83 3.25
C GLY A 193 10.82 -15.69 2.65
N PRO A 194 11.13 -16.54 1.66
CA PRO A 194 10.11 -17.25 0.87
C PRO A 194 9.12 -18.11 1.66
N ASP A 195 9.46 -18.56 2.86
CA ASP A 195 8.56 -19.37 3.67
C ASP A 195 7.44 -18.56 4.33
N MET A 196 7.66 -17.26 4.60
CA MET A 196 6.66 -16.31 5.12
C MET A 196 5.82 -16.86 6.28
N ASN A 197 6.43 -17.62 7.18
CA ASN A 197 5.77 -18.20 8.34
C ASN A 197 6.64 -18.05 9.60
N ILE A 198 6.15 -18.55 10.73
CA ILE A 198 6.85 -18.49 12.01
C ILE A 198 7.53 -19.83 12.27
N LYS A 199 8.82 -19.81 12.56
CA LYS A 199 9.59 -20.96 13.03
C LYS A 199 9.59 -20.98 14.55
N ILE A 200 9.37 -22.14 15.16
CA ILE A 200 9.33 -22.31 16.62
C ILE A 200 10.48 -23.23 17.01
N TYR A 201 11.35 -22.74 17.88
CA TYR A 201 12.49 -23.49 18.43
C TYR A 201 12.37 -23.57 19.94
N ASP A 202 12.57 -24.76 20.49
CA ASP A 202 12.85 -24.88 21.92
C ASP A 202 14.33 -24.53 22.16
N VAL A 203 14.57 -23.66 23.13
CA VAL A 203 15.91 -23.15 23.46
C VAL A 203 16.32 -23.42 24.91
N SER A 204 15.53 -24.23 25.64
CA SER A 204 15.81 -24.66 27.01
C SER A 204 17.14 -25.43 27.12
N SER A 205 17.53 -26.13 26.05
CA SER A 205 18.80 -26.84 25.89
C SER A 205 19.46 -26.47 24.54
N ALA A 206 20.22 -27.37 23.92
CA ALA A 206 20.69 -27.14 22.55
C ALA A 206 19.48 -26.85 21.64
N PRO A 207 19.48 -25.77 20.82
CA PRO A 207 18.27 -25.40 20.09
C PRO A 207 17.83 -26.48 19.13
N TYR A 208 16.53 -26.80 19.13
CA TYR A 208 15.94 -27.74 18.18
C TYR A 208 14.59 -27.21 17.69
N ALA A 209 14.25 -27.55 16.44
CA ALA A 209 12.99 -27.13 15.83
C ALA A 209 11.83 -27.85 16.53
N ALA A 210 10.91 -27.08 17.11
CA ALA A 210 9.72 -27.57 17.82
C ALA A 210 8.44 -27.49 16.96
N GLY A 211 8.43 -26.64 15.92
CA GLY A 211 7.32 -26.57 14.99
C GLY A 211 7.31 -25.29 14.15
N THR A 212 6.19 -25.04 13.49
CA THR A 212 5.92 -23.80 12.74
C THR A 212 4.49 -23.33 12.98
N PHE A 213 4.25 -22.04 12.74
CA PHE A 213 2.91 -21.44 12.69
C PHE A 213 2.77 -20.59 11.44
N GLY A 214 1.68 -20.74 10.70
CA GLY A 214 1.53 -20.14 9.37
C GLY A 214 1.76 -21.13 8.24
N VAL A 215 1.11 -20.89 7.11
CA VAL A 215 1.30 -21.66 5.88
C VAL A 215 2.71 -21.39 5.34
N GLN A 216 3.50 -22.43 5.13
CA GLN A 216 4.81 -22.28 4.47
C GLN A 216 4.61 -21.81 3.02
N GLY A 217 5.30 -20.76 2.62
CA GLY A 217 5.06 -20.05 1.36
C GLY A 217 3.96 -18.99 1.46
N GLY A 218 3.37 -18.78 2.65
CA GLY A 218 2.42 -17.71 2.94
C GLY A 218 1.33 -17.52 1.88
N PHE A 219 1.11 -16.26 1.50
CA PHE A 219 0.18 -15.86 0.44
C PHE A 219 0.57 -16.35 -0.97
N LEU A 220 1.81 -16.81 -1.18
CA LEU A 220 2.27 -17.38 -2.46
C LEU A 220 2.04 -18.90 -2.56
N ASN A 221 1.64 -19.57 -1.48
CA ASN A 221 1.39 -21.01 -1.50
C ASN A 221 0.16 -21.34 -2.36
N THR A 222 0.37 -22.13 -3.41
CA THR A 222 -0.68 -22.52 -4.38
C THR A 222 -1.48 -23.77 -3.99
N VAL A 223 -1.09 -24.45 -2.91
CA VAL A 223 -1.77 -25.65 -2.41
C VAL A 223 -2.93 -25.26 -1.51
N THR A 224 -2.75 -24.26 -0.65
CA THR A 224 -3.77 -23.82 0.32
C THR A 224 -4.55 -22.58 -0.12
N GLY A 225 -4.30 -22.06 -1.32
CA GLY A 225 -4.99 -20.88 -1.85
C GLY A 225 -4.44 -20.44 -3.21
N THR A 226 -5.00 -19.38 -3.77
CA THR A 226 -4.50 -18.79 -5.01
C THR A 226 -3.21 -18.01 -4.73
N LYS A 227 -2.21 -18.07 -5.62
CA LYS A 227 -0.98 -17.28 -5.48
C LYS A 227 -1.33 -15.79 -5.35
N GLY A 228 -0.83 -15.10 -4.34
CA GLY A 228 -1.17 -13.71 -4.03
C GLY A 228 -2.35 -13.55 -3.04
N GLN A 229 -3.14 -14.60 -2.80
CA GLN A 229 -4.29 -14.53 -1.90
C GLN A 229 -3.85 -14.49 -0.43
N VAL A 230 -4.28 -13.45 0.28
CA VAL A 230 -4.07 -13.29 1.73
C VAL A 230 -5.17 -13.99 2.52
N GLY A 231 -4.97 -14.17 3.82
CA GLY A 231 -5.97 -14.76 4.71
C GLY A 231 -5.38 -15.37 5.97
N ASP A 232 -6.21 -16.11 6.71
CA ASP A 232 -5.81 -16.82 7.93
C ASP A 232 -4.50 -17.60 7.70
N ARG A 233 -3.46 -17.29 8.49
CA ARG A 233 -2.12 -17.90 8.46
C ARG A 233 -1.40 -17.85 7.10
N ARG A 234 -1.94 -17.18 6.07
CA ARG A 234 -1.33 -16.95 4.76
C ARG A 234 -0.61 -15.61 4.75
N PHE A 235 0.40 -15.49 5.59
CA PHE A 235 1.11 -14.23 5.80
C PHE A 235 1.90 -13.79 4.56
N THR A 236 2.18 -12.48 4.48
CA THR A 236 3.02 -11.85 3.45
C THR A 236 4.44 -11.59 3.97
N ARG A 237 4.59 -10.98 5.16
CA ARG A 237 5.88 -10.70 5.82
C ARG A 237 5.71 -10.71 7.33
N VAL A 238 6.28 -11.66 8.06
CA VAL A 238 6.14 -11.67 9.53
C VAL A 238 7.15 -10.72 10.18
N THR A 239 6.76 -9.46 10.39
CA THR A 239 7.61 -8.38 10.91
C THR A 239 7.40 -8.10 12.40
N GLY A 240 6.46 -8.78 13.05
CA GLY A 240 6.28 -8.70 14.50
C GLY A 240 5.50 -9.88 15.06
N ILE A 241 5.90 -10.32 16.26
CA ILE A 241 5.24 -11.39 17.01
C ILE A 241 5.12 -10.92 18.46
N GLY A 242 3.98 -11.15 19.09
CA GLY A 242 3.83 -10.95 20.52
C GLY A 242 2.66 -11.75 21.09
N ARG A 243 2.66 -11.95 22.41
CA ARG A 243 1.51 -12.51 23.14
C ARG A 243 1.17 -11.66 24.34
N ASP A 244 -0.11 -11.66 24.69
CA ASP A 244 -0.59 -11.13 25.96
C ASP A 244 -0.53 -12.20 27.07
N SER A 245 -0.90 -11.80 28.29
CA SER A 245 -0.99 -12.70 29.45
C SER A 245 -2.11 -13.76 29.34
N ALA A 246 -3.12 -13.51 28.50
CA ALA A 246 -4.19 -14.45 28.19
C ALA A 246 -3.78 -15.48 27.11
N ARG A 247 -2.53 -15.43 26.64
CA ARG A 247 -1.94 -16.29 25.61
C ARG A 247 -2.54 -16.10 24.22
N ASN A 248 -3.18 -14.97 23.95
CA ASN A 248 -3.51 -14.59 22.58
C ASN A 248 -2.22 -14.25 21.84
N LEU A 249 -2.09 -14.73 20.61
CA LEU A 249 -0.96 -14.46 19.72
C LEU A 249 -1.33 -13.35 18.75
N TYR A 250 -0.44 -12.38 18.61
CA TYR A 250 -0.55 -11.31 17.64
C TYR A 250 0.60 -11.42 16.64
N VAL A 251 0.25 -11.38 15.36
CA VAL A 251 1.20 -11.45 14.25
C VAL A 251 1.03 -10.18 13.42
N LEU A 252 2.09 -9.37 13.35
CA LEU A 252 2.20 -8.28 12.40
C LEU A 252 2.72 -8.86 11.09
N ASN A 253 1.89 -8.84 10.06
CA ASN A 253 2.10 -9.50 8.79
C ASN A 253 2.03 -8.52 7.60
N ASN A 254 2.90 -7.53 7.57
CA ASN A 254 2.77 -6.42 6.62
C ASN A 254 2.82 -6.91 5.15
N PRO A 255 1.91 -6.46 4.27
CA PRO A 255 1.98 -6.78 2.86
C PRO A 255 3.18 -6.08 2.18
N TRP A 256 3.54 -6.56 1.00
CA TRP A 256 4.57 -5.92 0.17
C TRP A 256 4.00 -4.71 -0.56
N GLY A 257 4.84 -3.71 -0.79
CA GLY A 257 4.52 -2.48 -1.50
C GLY A 257 5.12 -1.26 -0.82
N GLY A 258 5.51 -0.25 -1.60
CA GLY A 258 6.10 0.99 -1.10
C GLY A 258 5.13 2.15 -0.99
N SER A 259 5.33 2.99 0.01
CA SER A 259 4.68 4.29 0.14
C SER A 259 5.75 5.34 0.47
N TRP A 260 5.53 6.19 1.47
CA TRP A 260 6.49 7.16 1.98
C TRP A 260 7.84 6.57 2.40
N ASP A 261 7.90 5.27 2.70
CA ASP A 261 9.11 4.55 3.10
C ASP A 261 9.77 3.73 1.98
N LEU A 262 9.34 3.94 0.72
CA LEU A 262 9.92 3.34 -0.49
C LEU A 262 9.90 1.80 -0.51
N GLY A 263 8.96 1.17 0.20
CA GLY A 263 8.80 -0.29 0.20
C GLY A 263 9.65 -1.02 1.24
N ARG A 264 10.34 -0.26 2.11
CA ARG A 264 11.10 -0.81 3.24
C ARG A 264 10.17 -1.56 4.20
N ASN A 265 9.08 -0.92 4.62
CA ASN A 265 8.00 -1.55 5.37
C ASN A 265 6.77 -1.71 4.46
N GLY A 266 5.61 -1.93 5.06
CA GLY A 266 4.34 -2.06 4.36
C GLY A 266 3.21 -1.69 5.30
N GLY A 267 1.99 -1.68 4.78
CA GLY A 267 0.79 -1.38 5.57
C GLY A 267 0.65 -2.26 6.82
N THR A 268 -0.04 -1.77 7.83
CA THR A 268 -0.24 -2.54 9.06
C THR A 268 -1.32 -3.61 8.83
N ASP A 269 -0.93 -4.88 8.95
CA ASP A 269 -1.87 -6.02 8.95
C ASP A 269 -1.62 -6.89 10.18
N ILE A 270 -2.50 -6.79 11.18
CA ILE A 270 -2.37 -7.51 12.45
C ILE A 270 -3.42 -8.62 12.50
N HIS A 271 -2.96 -9.85 12.67
CA HIS A 271 -3.83 -10.99 12.96
C HIS A 271 -3.72 -11.37 14.42
N ALA A 272 -4.87 -11.50 15.10
CA ALA A 272 -4.94 -12.00 16.47
C ALA A 272 -5.49 -13.43 16.49
N TYR A 273 -4.81 -14.31 17.20
CA TYR A 273 -5.16 -15.71 17.38
C TYR A 273 -5.33 -16.02 18.87
N ASP A 274 -6.20 -16.96 19.21
CA ASP A 274 -6.26 -17.50 20.56
C ASP A 274 -5.06 -18.41 20.89
N GLY A 275 -4.98 -18.89 22.14
CA GLY A 275 -3.90 -19.78 22.57
C GLY A 275 -3.85 -21.15 21.88
N THR A 276 -4.90 -21.52 21.13
CA THR A 276 -4.96 -22.72 20.28
C THR A 276 -4.62 -22.43 18.82
N GLY A 277 -4.45 -21.15 18.48
CA GLY A 277 -4.14 -20.66 17.15
C GLY A 277 -5.36 -20.31 16.30
N VAL A 278 -6.58 -20.31 16.84
CA VAL A 278 -7.79 -19.93 16.07
C VAL A 278 -7.82 -18.42 15.88
N LEU A 279 -8.04 -17.96 14.64
CA LEU A 279 -8.14 -16.53 14.31
C LEU A 279 -9.33 -15.90 15.06
N ARG A 280 -9.07 -14.78 15.74
CA ARG A 280 -10.08 -13.99 16.47
C ARG A 280 -10.53 -12.78 15.68
N TRP A 281 -9.58 -12.01 15.17
CA TRP A 281 -9.82 -10.80 14.40
C TRP A 281 -8.59 -10.42 13.59
N GLN A 282 -8.81 -9.58 12.59
CA GLN A 282 -7.79 -8.91 11.79
C GLN A 282 -7.97 -7.40 11.91
N LEU A 283 -6.88 -6.65 11.88
CA LEU A 283 -6.89 -5.20 11.81
C LEU A 283 -5.96 -4.78 10.67
N GLN A 284 -6.51 -4.10 9.68
CA GLN A 284 -5.87 -3.85 8.39
C GLN A 284 -5.92 -2.35 8.06
N SER A 285 -4.74 -1.77 7.94
CA SER A 285 -4.46 -0.44 7.39
C SER A 285 -3.51 -0.65 6.21
N VAL A 286 -4.11 -1.09 5.09
CA VAL A 286 -3.41 -1.59 3.90
C VAL A 286 -3.63 -0.72 2.67
N ASN A 287 -4.18 0.48 2.86
CA ASN A 287 -4.31 1.50 1.84
C ASN A 287 -4.09 2.86 2.50
N PHE A 288 -3.18 3.67 1.98
CA PHE A 288 -2.95 5.04 2.42
C PHE A 288 -2.87 5.88 1.15
N GLU A 289 -3.71 6.91 1.02
CA GLU A 289 -3.84 7.73 -0.19
C GLU A 289 -3.84 6.87 -1.46
N GLY A 290 -4.78 5.94 -1.59
CA GLY A 290 -4.85 5.03 -2.73
C GLY A 290 -6.27 4.89 -3.24
N ASN A 291 -6.41 4.41 -4.48
CA ASN A 291 -7.71 4.15 -5.08
C ASN A 291 -8.04 2.66 -5.13
N ALA A 292 -9.24 2.34 -5.59
CA ALA A 292 -9.63 0.98 -5.94
C ALA A 292 -10.43 0.98 -7.25
N ALA A 293 -9.75 0.74 -8.37
CA ALA A 293 -10.38 0.66 -9.68
C ALA A 293 -11.30 -0.58 -9.77
N PRO A 294 -12.61 -0.41 -10.04
CA PRO A 294 -13.52 -1.54 -10.20
C PRO A 294 -13.11 -2.39 -11.41
N ASP A 295 -13.05 -3.72 -11.25
CA ASP A 295 -12.68 -4.64 -12.31
C ASP A 295 -13.87 -4.92 -13.25
N PRO A 296 -13.81 -4.48 -14.53
CA PRO A 296 -14.88 -4.70 -15.49
C PRO A 296 -15.18 -6.18 -15.76
N ALA A 297 -14.22 -7.08 -15.57
CA ALA A 297 -14.42 -8.52 -15.76
C ALA A 297 -15.27 -9.16 -14.66
N THR A 298 -15.48 -8.47 -13.54
CA THR A 298 -16.31 -8.94 -12.41
C THR A 298 -17.55 -8.09 -12.20
N ASP A 299 -17.86 -7.18 -13.13
CA ASP A 299 -18.95 -6.20 -13.01
C ASP A 299 -18.91 -5.43 -11.67
N GLY A 300 -17.69 -5.05 -11.26
CA GLY A 300 -17.45 -4.28 -10.04
C GLY A 300 -17.51 -5.08 -8.73
N ALA A 301 -17.45 -6.42 -8.78
CA ALA A 301 -17.37 -7.23 -7.54
C ALA A 301 -15.98 -7.18 -6.89
N ILE A 302 -14.94 -7.02 -7.71
CA ILE A 302 -13.52 -6.92 -7.31
C ILE A 302 -12.99 -5.54 -7.69
N PHE A 303 -12.11 -5.01 -6.85
CA PHE A 303 -11.47 -3.71 -7.02
C PHE A 303 -9.96 -3.87 -6.90
N TYR A 304 -9.21 -3.16 -7.75
CA TYR A 304 -7.76 -3.16 -7.76
C TYR A 304 -7.24 -1.82 -7.25
N GLY A 305 -6.45 -1.84 -6.19
CA GLY A 305 -5.43 -0.81 -5.97
C GLY A 305 -4.16 -1.18 -6.74
N GLY A 306 -3.15 -0.30 -6.73
CA GLY A 306 -1.92 -0.57 -7.49
C GLY A 306 -1.05 -1.71 -6.91
N MET A 307 -1.31 -2.11 -5.66
CA MET A 307 -0.59 -3.21 -4.96
C MET A 307 -1.51 -4.29 -4.40
N HIS A 308 -2.79 -3.97 -4.25
CA HIS A 308 -3.74 -4.75 -3.45
C HIS A 308 -5.03 -4.99 -4.23
N ILE A 309 -5.72 -6.08 -3.91
CA ILE A 309 -7.05 -6.40 -4.44
C ILE A 309 -8.04 -6.41 -3.27
N TYR A 310 -9.19 -5.81 -3.51
CA TYR A 310 -10.29 -5.72 -2.56
C TYR A 310 -11.56 -6.31 -3.17
N ALA A 311 -12.48 -6.78 -2.33
CA ALA A 311 -13.84 -7.15 -2.72
C ALA A 311 -14.86 -6.28 -1.96
N GLY A 312 -16.04 -6.06 -2.57
CA GLY A 312 -17.01 -5.07 -2.07
C GLY A 312 -18.42 -5.59 -1.74
N THR A 313 -18.66 -5.86 -0.44
CA THR A 313 -19.91 -5.60 0.30
C THR A 313 -19.66 -4.50 1.34
N PRO A 314 -20.65 -3.94 2.06
CA PRO A 314 -20.38 -3.02 3.17
C PRO A 314 -19.31 -3.58 4.13
N GLY A 315 -18.28 -2.77 4.45
CA GLY A 315 -17.11 -3.17 5.25
C GLY A 315 -15.86 -3.56 4.43
N GLY A 316 -16.02 -3.96 3.16
CA GLY A 316 -14.92 -4.36 2.29
C GLY A 316 -14.17 -5.62 2.76
N ALA A 317 -13.32 -6.18 1.90
CA ALA A 317 -12.42 -7.28 2.27
C ALA A 317 -11.09 -7.15 1.52
N TYR A 318 -9.98 -7.33 2.24
CA TYR A 318 -8.64 -7.43 1.64
C TYR A 318 -8.42 -8.84 1.08
N VAL A 319 -8.32 -8.97 -0.23
CA VAL A 319 -8.32 -10.26 -0.96
C VAL A 319 -6.90 -10.74 -1.26
N ALA A 320 -6.03 -9.83 -1.72
CA ALA A 320 -4.72 -10.22 -2.21
C ALA A 320 -3.70 -9.08 -2.19
N ASN A 321 -2.44 -9.45 -1.99
CA ASN A 321 -1.28 -8.63 -2.35
C ASN A 321 -0.76 -9.11 -3.70
N THR A 322 -0.49 -8.18 -4.60
CA THR A 322 -0.17 -8.49 -6.01
C THR A 322 1.33 -8.54 -6.31
N ILE A 323 2.18 -8.39 -5.31
CA ILE A 323 3.64 -8.32 -5.45
C ILE A 323 4.24 -9.65 -5.03
N ASP A 324 5.12 -10.22 -5.85
CA ASP A 324 5.94 -11.40 -5.51
C ASP A 324 7.42 -10.98 -5.56
N PRO A 325 8.03 -10.60 -4.41
CA PRO A 325 9.39 -10.08 -4.36
C PRO A 325 10.45 -11.15 -4.67
N PHE A 326 10.09 -12.43 -4.65
CA PHE A 326 11.03 -13.53 -4.83
C PHE A 326 11.13 -13.93 -6.31
N THR A 327 10.00 -13.89 -7.02
CA THR A 327 9.97 -14.11 -8.48
C THR A 327 10.36 -12.83 -9.21
N TYR A 328 9.94 -11.67 -8.72
CA TYR A 328 10.16 -10.35 -9.34
C TYR A 328 10.85 -9.37 -8.36
N PRO A 329 12.13 -9.60 -8.02
CA PRO A 329 12.87 -8.74 -7.07
C PRO A 329 13.12 -7.32 -7.58
N SER A 330 12.90 -7.07 -8.88
CA SER A 330 13.00 -5.75 -9.51
C SER A 330 11.63 -5.13 -9.78
N ASP A 331 10.56 -5.62 -9.14
CA ASP A 331 9.25 -4.98 -9.23
C ASP A 331 9.37 -3.53 -8.74
N PRO A 332 8.95 -2.54 -9.55
CA PRO A 332 9.13 -1.12 -9.23
C PRO A 332 8.48 -0.74 -7.89
N ARG A 333 7.40 -1.42 -7.50
CA ARG A 333 6.63 -1.14 -6.26
C ARG A 333 7.37 -1.52 -4.97
N ILE A 334 8.54 -2.14 -5.08
CA ILE A 334 9.45 -2.46 -3.96
C ILE A 334 10.89 -2.04 -4.25
N ASN A 335 11.10 -1.21 -5.29
CA ASN A 335 12.41 -0.75 -5.67
C ASN A 335 12.76 0.53 -4.91
N LEU A 336 13.66 0.44 -3.94
CA LEU A 336 14.12 1.59 -3.14
C LEU A 336 14.84 2.69 -3.97
N ALA A 337 15.27 2.38 -5.19
CA ALA A 337 15.84 3.36 -6.12
C ALA A 337 14.77 4.08 -6.95
N ASP A 338 13.52 3.63 -6.90
CA ASP A 338 12.40 4.37 -7.46
C ASP A 338 11.99 5.48 -6.48
N HIS A 339 11.76 6.66 -7.03
CA HIS A 339 11.39 7.85 -6.26
C HIS A 339 9.93 8.24 -6.48
N GLU A 340 9.20 7.51 -7.34
CA GLU A 340 7.75 7.64 -7.41
C GLU A 340 7.14 7.24 -6.06
N ARG A 341 6.24 8.09 -5.56
CA ARG A 341 5.68 7.93 -4.21
C ARG A 341 4.37 7.14 -4.26
N GLY A 342 4.37 5.93 -3.71
CA GLY A 342 3.16 5.19 -3.36
C GLY A 342 2.36 4.79 -4.58
N GLU A 343 2.75 3.69 -5.24
CA GLU A 343 2.07 3.14 -6.42
C GLU A 343 0.72 2.49 -6.08
N HIS A 344 -0.10 3.13 -5.25
CA HIS A 344 -1.40 2.68 -4.79
C HIS A 344 -2.52 2.97 -5.80
N PHE A 345 -2.27 3.82 -6.81
CA PHE A 345 -3.28 4.27 -7.77
C PHE A 345 -3.33 3.37 -9.00
N ALA A 346 -4.31 2.48 -9.05
CA ALA A 346 -4.52 1.59 -10.17
C ALA A 346 -5.39 2.20 -11.26
N HIS A 347 -5.13 1.84 -12.52
CA HIS A 347 -6.11 1.70 -13.58
C HIS A 347 -6.20 0.20 -13.91
N VAL A 348 -7.39 -0.34 -14.12
CA VAL A 348 -7.56 -1.74 -14.52
C VAL A 348 -8.56 -1.86 -15.67
N VAL A 349 -8.22 -2.69 -16.66
CA VAL A 349 -9.11 -3.03 -17.78
C VAL A 349 -9.01 -4.50 -18.09
N SER A 350 -10.05 -5.05 -18.72
CA SER A 350 -10.02 -6.41 -19.23
C SER A 350 -10.39 -6.47 -20.70
N VAL A 351 -9.51 -7.06 -21.51
CA VAL A 351 -9.62 -7.14 -22.97
C VAL A 351 -9.35 -8.58 -23.39
N GLY A 352 -10.31 -9.22 -24.07
CA GLY A 352 -10.14 -10.60 -24.55
C GLY A 352 -9.85 -11.63 -23.45
N GLY A 353 -10.28 -11.39 -22.20
CA GLY A 353 -10.00 -12.27 -21.06
C GLY A 353 -8.65 -12.01 -20.35
N HIS A 354 -7.85 -11.08 -20.86
CA HIS A 354 -6.62 -10.61 -20.22
C HIS A 354 -6.91 -9.38 -19.36
N ARG A 355 -6.26 -9.27 -18.20
CA ARG A 355 -6.30 -8.08 -17.35
C ARG A 355 -4.99 -7.30 -17.51
N ILE A 356 -5.11 -5.99 -17.67
CA ILE A 356 -3.99 -5.05 -17.65
C ILE A 356 -4.18 -4.19 -16.41
N LEU A 357 -3.17 -4.16 -15.54
CA LEU A 357 -3.09 -3.25 -14.41
C LEU A 357 -2.03 -2.19 -14.72
N VAL A 358 -2.37 -0.94 -14.49
CA VAL A 358 -1.40 0.16 -14.47
C VAL A 358 -1.39 0.76 -13.08
N ALA A 359 -0.24 0.74 -12.40
CA ALA A 359 -0.07 1.41 -11.11
C ALA A 359 0.69 2.72 -11.29
N ALA A 360 0.41 3.69 -10.43
CA ALA A 360 1.03 5.02 -10.47
C ALA A 360 1.09 5.62 -9.06
N SER A 361 2.01 6.57 -8.86
CA SER A 361 2.11 7.39 -7.65
C SER A 361 0.98 8.41 -7.53
N GLN A 362 0.93 9.14 -6.40
CA GLN A 362 -0.10 10.16 -6.12
C GLN A 362 -0.22 11.23 -7.22
N ASN A 363 0.93 11.72 -7.71
CA ASN A 363 1.03 12.71 -8.79
C ASN A 363 2.10 12.22 -9.79
N PRO A 364 1.75 11.31 -10.70
CA PRO A 364 2.73 10.51 -11.39
C PRO A 364 3.39 11.23 -12.57
N ASP A 365 4.72 11.13 -12.64
CA ASP A 365 5.47 11.34 -13.87
C ASP A 365 5.57 10.02 -14.68
N THR A 366 5.47 8.88 -13.99
CA THR A 366 5.67 7.52 -14.51
C THR A 366 4.48 6.60 -14.18
N PHE A 367 4.12 5.75 -15.15
CA PHE A 367 3.08 4.73 -15.04
C PHE A 367 3.68 3.34 -15.25
N TYR A 368 3.34 2.40 -14.37
CA TYR A 368 3.92 1.05 -14.33
C TYR A 368 2.90 0.03 -14.81
N PHE A 369 3.27 -0.78 -15.80
CA PHE A 369 2.37 -1.71 -16.47
C PHE A 369 2.61 -3.12 -15.97
N PHE A 370 1.50 -3.83 -15.74
CA PHE A 370 1.49 -5.22 -15.30
C PHE A 370 0.40 -6.01 -16.01
N HIS A 371 0.64 -7.31 -16.17
CA HIS A 371 -0.36 -8.27 -16.62
C HIS A 371 -0.54 -9.42 -15.65
N PHE A 372 -1.53 -10.27 -15.92
CA PHE A 372 -1.82 -11.47 -15.14
C PHE A 372 -1.94 -12.67 -16.08
N ASN A 373 -1.57 -13.84 -15.58
CA ASN A 373 -1.84 -15.10 -16.26
C ASN A 373 -2.33 -16.14 -15.27
N ARG A 374 -2.76 -17.30 -15.79
CA ARG A 374 -3.36 -18.35 -14.96
C ARG A 374 -2.43 -18.83 -13.84
N THR A 375 -1.12 -18.86 -14.09
CA THR A 375 -0.13 -19.33 -13.11
C THR A 375 0.28 -18.28 -12.08
N SER A 376 0.10 -16.99 -12.39
CA SER A 376 0.43 -15.90 -11.46
C SER A 376 -0.63 -15.71 -10.38
N GLY A 377 -1.86 -16.21 -10.60
CA GLY A 377 -2.96 -16.00 -9.66
C GLY A 377 -3.28 -14.50 -9.55
N TYR A 378 -3.23 -13.96 -8.33
CA TYR A 378 -3.36 -12.54 -8.05
C TYR A 378 -2.04 -11.76 -8.15
N ILE A 379 -0.90 -12.39 -8.46
CA ILE A 379 0.36 -11.69 -8.66
C ILE A 379 0.34 -10.97 -10.02
N ALA A 380 0.59 -9.67 -9.96
CA ALA A 380 0.76 -8.80 -11.11
C ALA A 380 2.21 -8.92 -11.62
N ILE A 381 2.37 -9.28 -12.88
CA ILE A 381 3.68 -9.50 -13.51
C ILE A 381 4.19 -8.17 -14.08
N PRO A 382 5.34 -7.64 -13.64
CA PRO A 382 5.87 -6.37 -14.14
C PRO A 382 6.25 -6.44 -15.62
N ASP A 383 5.81 -5.46 -16.42
CA ASP A 383 6.01 -5.46 -17.87
C ASP A 383 6.93 -4.35 -18.39
N SER A 384 6.57 -3.10 -18.12
CA SER A 384 7.21 -1.89 -18.67
C SER A 384 6.73 -0.64 -17.95
N THR A 385 7.30 0.52 -18.29
CA THR A 385 6.88 1.83 -17.79
C THR A 385 6.59 2.80 -18.95
N LEU A 386 5.70 3.77 -18.72
CA LEU A 386 5.54 4.98 -19.54
C LEU A 386 5.86 6.21 -18.66
N PRO A 387 6.89 7.01 -18.97
CA PRO A 387 7.84 6.86 -20.08
C PRO A 387 8.70 5.59 -19.97
N GLY A 388 9.26 5.18 -21.11
CA GLY A 388 10.10 3.99 -21.18
C GLY A 388 10.37 3.54 -22.61
N THR A 389 11.32 2.63 -22.75
CA THR A 389 11.75 2.07 -24.05
C THR A 389 10.60 1.41 -24.81
N SER A 390 9.66 0.78 -24.10
CA SER A 390 8.49 0.12 -24.69
C SER A 390 7.55 1.09 -25.41
N PHE A 391 7.59 2.38 -25.03
CA PHE A 391 6.76 3.43 -25.64
C PHE A 391 7.59 4.46 -26.43
N GLY A 392 8.90 4.23 -26.59
CA GLY A 392 9.78 5.06 -27.40
C GLY A 392 9.91 6.51 -26.93
N THR A 393 9.72 6.79 -25.64
CA THR A 393 9.77 8.15 -25.09
C THR A 393 10.41 8.19 -23.70
N ALA A 394 11.11 9.29 -23.42
CA ALA A 394 11.61 9.65 -22.09
C ALA A 394 10.82 10.83 -21.48
N ALA A 395 9.83 11.36 -22.20
CA ALA A 395 9.03 12.49 -21.73
C ALA A 395 8.04 12.06 -20.65
N LYS A 396 8.02 12.80 -19.54
CA LYS A 396 7.14 12.55 -18.38
C LYS A 396 5.66 12.69 -18.76
N VAL A 397 4.79 11.94 -18.10
CA VAL A 397 3.34 11.96 -18.35
C VAL A 397 2.66 12.99 -17.45
N ARG A 398 2.72 14.27 -17.83
CA ARG A 398 2.21 15.38 -16.99
C ARG A 398 0.87 15.96 -17.42
N ASN A 399 0.45 15.70 -18.65
CA ASN A 399 -0.75 16.31 -19.24
C ASN A 399 -1.90 15.29 -19.35
N GLY A 400 -1.98 14.35 -18.40
CA GLY A 400 -3.03 13.34 -18.30
C GLY A 400 -2.67 11.96 -18.85
N PHE A 401 -3.30 10.93 -18.30
CA PHE A 401 -3.17 9.53 -18.68
C PHE A 401 -4.53 8.84 -18.61
N CYS A 402 -4.82 8.01 -19.60
CA CYS A 402 -5.99 7.12 -19.61
C CYS A 402 -5.62 5.78 -20.22
N LEU A 403 -5.91 4.70 -19.49
CA LEU A 403 -6.06 3.36 -20.03
C LEU A 403 -7.54 3.14 -20.31
N ASP A 404 -7.93 3.05 -21.57
CA ASP A 404 -9.33 2.95 -21.96
C ASP A 404 -9.87 1.51 -21.92
N SER A 405 -11.19 1.33 -22.04
CA SER A 405 -11.82 0.02 -21.90
C SER A 405 -11.47 -0.98 -23.02
N LYS A 406 -10.84 -0.55 -24.11
CA LYS A 406 -10.26 -1.41 -25.16
C LYS A 406 -8.79 -1.71 -24.93
N GLY A 407 -8.18 -1.13 -23.89
CA GLY A 407 -6.79 -1.30 -23.51
C GLY A 407 -5.83 -0.35 -24.23
N ASP A 408 -6.34 0.61 -25.00
CA ASP A 408 -5.48 1.63 -25.60
C ASP A 408 -5.05 2.63 -24.52
N ILE A 409 -3.86 3.20 -24.72
CA ILE A 409 -3.32 4.23 -23.84
C ILE A 409 -3.43 5.59 -24.50
N TRP A 410 -3.88 6.57 -23.73
CA TRP A 410 -3.91 7.98 -24.11
C TRP A 410 -3.08 8.77 -23.11
N ALA A 411 -2.03 9.44 -23.56
CA ALA A 411 -1.09 10.13 -22.69
C ALA A 411 -0.73 11.52 -23.22
N GLY A 412 -0.74 12.49 -22.31
CA GLY A 412 -0.25 13.84 -22.55
C GLY A 412 1.19 13.95 -22.06
N LEU A 413 2.13 13.92 -22.98
CA LEU A 413 3.56 13.95 -22.67
C LEU A 413 4.07 15.38 -22.49
N ASP A 414 4.90 15.61 -21.47
CA ASP A 414 5.40 16.93 -21.09
C ASP A 414 6.09 17.62 -22.28
N LYS A 415 5.74 18.89 -22.52
CA LYS A 415 6.31 19.76 -23.57
C LYS A 415 6.19 19.25 -25.01
N THR A 416 5.31 18.28 -25.28
CA THR A 416 5.10 17.76 -26.65
C THR A 416 3.96 18.45 -27.40
N ASN A 417 3.04 19.11 -26.69
CA ASN A 417 1.83 19.75 -27.23
C ASN A 417 0.91 18.79 -28.04
N VAL A 418 1.04 17.49 -27.82
CA VAL A 418 0.21 16.46 -28.45
C VAL A 418 -0.38 15.51 -27.40
N ILE A 419 -1.52 14.94 -27.74
CA ILE A 419 -2.05 13.72 -27.14
C ILE A 419 -1.47 12.54 -27.91
N SER A 420 -0.82 11.62 -27.19
CA SER A 420 -0.26 10.38 -27.75
C SER A 420 -1.22 9.23 -27.49
N HIS A 421 -1.69 8.59 -28.55
CA HIS A 421 -2.53 7.39 -28.51
C HIS A 421 -1.69 6.17 -28.88
N TYR A 422 -1.62 5.18 -28.00
CA TYR A 422 -0.94 3.91 -28.22
C TYR A 422 -1.99 2.80 -28.33
N PRO A 423 -2.30 2.31 -29.54
CA PRO A 423 -3.28 1.25 -29.74
C PRO A 423 -2.79 -0.08 -29.14
N LEU A 424 -3.66 -0.82 -28.47
CA LEU A 424 -3.37 -2.19 -28.07
C LEU A 424 -3.49 -3.10 -29.30
N ASN A 425 -2.36 -3.65 -29.75
CA ASN A 425 -2.31 -4.55 -30.92
C ASN A 425 -2.68 -6.00 -30.56
N GLY A 426 -2.59 -6.36 -29.29
CA GLY A 426 -2.93 -7.70 -28.80
C GLY A 426 -2.12 -8.09 -27.57
N PHE A 427 -1.99 -9.39 -27.36
CA PHE A 427 -1.25 -9.98 -26.25
C PHE A 427 -0.28 -11.03 -26.79
N ASP A 428 0.86 -11.20 -26.12
CA ASP A 428 1.75 -12.32 -26.40
C ASP A 428 1.21 -13.66 -25.83
N ALA A 429 1.95 -14.75 -26.03
CA ALA A 429 1.54 -16.08 -25.58
C ALA A 429 1.39 -16.22 -24.04
N ASN A 430 1.98 -15.31 -23.26
CA ASN A 430 1.90 -15.30 -21.80
C ASN A 430 0.83 -14.31 -21.30
N GLY A 431 0.16 -13.59 -22.19
CA GLY A 431 -0.83 -12.59 -21.85
C GLY A 431 -0.25 -11.20 -21.59
N LYS A 432 1.01 -10.94 -21.94
CA LYS A 432 1.60 -9.59 -21.85
C LYS A 432 1.02 -8.70 -22.96
N PRO A 433 0.51 -7.51 -22.64
CA PRO A 433 -0.03 -6.58 -23.64
C PRO A 433 1.07 -6.05 -24.58
N LEU A 434 0.70 -5.88 -25.86
CA LEU A 434 1.56 -5.36 -26.91
C LEU A 434 0.92 -4.11 -27.50
N TRP A 435 1.50 -2.94 -27.23
CA TRP A 435 1.05 -1.67 -27.81
C TRP A 435 1.79 -1.33 -29.09
N GLY A 436 1.10 -0.64 -30.00
CA GLY A 436 1.66 -0.05 -31.20
C GLY A 436 2.43 1.25 -30.95
N ALA A 437 3.03 1.78 -32.01
CA ALA A 437 3.64 3.10 -31.98
C ALA A 437 2.61 4.21 -31.70
N ALA A 438 3.07 5.30 -31.08
CA ALA A 438 2.23 6.45 -30.78
C ALA A 438 1.64 7.07 -32.06
N ILE A 439 0.32 7.24 -32.07
CA ILE A 439 -0.41 8.10 -32.99
C ILE A 439 -0.60 9.44 -32.28
N THR A 440 0.00 10.49 -32.79
CA THR A 440 -0.05 11.81 -32.14
C THR A 440 -1.14 12.69 -32.74
N MET A 441 -1.85 13.40 -31.87
CA MET A 441 -2.88 14.36 -32.22
C MET A 441 -2.59 15.69 -31.51
N PRO A 442 -2.70 16.85 -32.18
CA PRO A 442 -2.53 18.14 -31.52
C PRO A 442 -3.51 18.29 -30.34
N ILE A 443 -3.05 18.89 -29.25
CA ILE A 443 -3.95 19.35 -28.18
C ILE A 443 -4.87 20.43 -28.78
N PRO A 444 -6.18 20.41 -28.51
CA PRO A 444 -7.09 21.45 -28.97
C PRO A 444 -6.62 22.85 -28.53
N SER A 445 -6.64 23.82 -29.45
CA SER A 445 -6.11 25.17 -29.20
C SER A 445 -6.84 25.95 -28.10
N THR A 446 -8.05 25.50 -27.74
CA THR A 446 -8.85 26.02 -26.62
C THR A 446 -8.27 25.62 -25.26
N LEU A 447 -7.39 24.61 -25.20
CA LEU A 447 -6.70 24.16 -24.00
C LEU A 447 -5.23 24.58 -24.08
N SER A 448 -4.91 25.75 -23.53
CA SER A 448 -3.53 26.25 -23.47
C SER A 448 -2.57 25.35 -22.69
N GLN A 449 -3.09 24.60 -21.72
CA GLN A 449 -2.37 23.60 -20.94
C GLN A 449 -3.35 22.50 -20.53
N LEU A 450 -3.16 21.32 -21.13
CA LEU A 450 -3.93 20.11 -20.86
C LEU A 450 -3.48 19.48 -19.54
N THR A 451 -4.43 19.00 -18.73
CA THR A 451 -4.15 18.44 -17.40
C THR A 451 -4.70 17.04 -17.19
N ARG A 452 -5.81 16.66 -17.84
CA ARG A 452 -6.38 15.31 -17.79
C ARG A 452 -6.90 14.88 -19.14
N ILE A 453 -6.81 13.58 -19.38
CA ILE A 453 -7.29 12.90 -20.58
C ILE A 453 -8.16 11.75 -20.10
N MET A 454 -9.37 11.63 -20.63
CA MET A 454 -10.24 10.47 -20.47
C MET A 454 -10.87 10.17 -21.82
N TYR A 455 -10.74 8.92 -22.29
CA TYR A 455 -11.37 8.48 -23.53
C TYR A 455 -12.37 7.36 -23.25
N LEU A 456 -13.58 7.50 -23.78
CA LEU A 456 -14.67 6.54 -23.69
C LEU A 456 -14.90 5.92 -25.07
N PRO A 457 -14.31 4.74 -25.36
CA PRO A 457 -14.36 4.15 -26.70
C PRO A 457 -15.75 3.62 -27.06
N GLU A 458 -16.65 3.40 -26.11
CA GLU A 458 -18.04 2.97 -26.36
C GLU A 458 -18.90 4.06 -27.01
N SER A 459 -18.56 5.33 -26.77
CA SER A 459 -19.28 6.50 -27.30
C SER A 459 -18.42 7.40 -28.19
N ASP A 460 -17.20 6.96 -28.53
CA ASP A 460 -16.17 7.77 -29.20
C ASP A 460 -16.06 9.19 -28.60
N THR A 461 -15.97 9.25 -27.26
CA THR A 461 -16.00 10.52 -26.53
C THR A 461 -14.67 10.78 -25.85
N MET A 462 -14.03 11.90 -26.19
CA MET A 462 -12.85 12.39 -25.51
C MET A 462 -13.25 13.49 -24.53
N VAL A 463 -12.81 13.37 -23.27
CA VAL A 463 -13.03 14.37 -22.23
C VAL A 463 -11.66 14.88 -21.79
N LEU A 464 -11.44 16.19 -21.96
CA LEU A 464 -10.18 16.85 -21.66
C LEU A 464 -10.40 17.93 -20.62
N THR A 465 -9.49 18.05 -19.66
CA THR A 465 -9.46 19.18 -18.73
C THR A 465 -8.25 20.04 -19.00
N GLY A 466 -8.36 21.34 -18.73
CA GLY A 466 -7.23 22.23 -18.85
C GLY A 466 -7.29 23.40 -17.89
N ILE A 467 -6.12 24.00 -17.73
CA ILE A 467 -5.91 25.17 -16.89
C ILE A 467 -5.11 26.19 -17.69
N SER A 468 -5.27 27.48 -17.41
CA SER A 468 -4.52 28.54 -18.10
C SER A 468 -3.67 29.30 -17.09
N GLY A 469 -2.36 29.41 -17.38
CA GLY A 469 -1.43 30.21 -16.58
C GLY A 469 -1.04 29.61 -15.22
N SER A 470 -1.30 28.32 -14.97
CA SER A 470 -0.95 27.66 -13.72
C SER A 470 0.44 27.03 -13.78
N THR A 471 1.21 27.20 -12.72
CA THR A 471 2.46 26.45 -12.50
C THR A 471 2.24 25.09 -11.84
N ASP A 472 1.06 24.86 -11.26
CA ASP A 472 0.66 23.56 -10.76
C ASP A 472 0.11 22.70 -11.92
N TRP A 473 0.92 21.73 -12.34
CA TRP A 473 0.58 20.77 -13.37
C TRP A 473 -0.30 19.62 -12.86
N THR A 474 -0.41 19.45 -11.54
CA THR A 474 -1.25 18.43 -10.92
C THR A 474 -2.71 18.89 -10.83
N ALA A 475 -2.99 20.19 -10.91
CA ALA A 475 -4.34 20.73 -10.88
C ALA A 475 -5.20 20.26 -12.07
N VAL A 476 -6.51 20.09 -11.87
CA VAL A 476 -7.46 19.80 -12.96
C VAL A 476 -7.77 21.05 -13.77
N GLY A 477 -7.92 22.21 -13.11
CA GLY A 477 -8.48 23.42 -13.72
C GLY A 477 -10.01 23.43 -13.69
N SER A 478 -10.63 24.51 -14.15
CA SER A 478 -12.09 24.68 -14.11
C SER A 478 -12.80 24.38 -15.43
N ARG A 479 -12.07 24.23 -16.54
CA ARG A 479 -12.64 23.99 -17.87
C ARG A 479 -12.51 22.53 -18.26
N VAL A 480 -13.64 21.92 -18.61
CA VAL A 480 -13.70 20.57 -19.17
C VAL A 480 -14.36 20.62 -20.55
N GLU A 481 -13.70 20.04 -21.54
CA GLU A 481 -14.17 19.97 -22.92
C GLU A 481 -14.54 18.54 -23.29
N VAL A 482 -15.76 18.35 -23.80
CA VAL A 482 -16.28 17.04 -24.23
C VAL A 482 -16.37 17.01 -25.74
N TYR A 483 -15.68 16.06 -26.37
CA TYR A 483 -15.66 15.87 -27.82
C TYR A 483 -16.30 14.54 -28.18
N HIS A 484 -17.52 14.59 -28.71
CA HIS A 484 -18.16 13.43 -29.32
C HIS A 484 -17.66 13.23 -30.74
N GLY A 485 -17.30 11.99 -31.10
CA GLY A 485 -16.74 11.66 -32.41
C GLY A 485 -15.24 11.93 -32.55
N TRP A 486 -14.45 11.75 -31.48
CA TRP A 486 -13.02 12.08 -31.48
C TRP A 486 -12.23 11.32 -32.55
N LEU A 487 -12.37 9.99 -32.60
CA LEU A 487 -11.74 9.17 -33.64
C LEU A 487 -12.43 9.36 -35.00
N ALA A 488 -13.72 9.70 -35.02
CA ALA A 488 -14.42 10.12 -36.23
C ALA A 488 -13.94 11.48 -36.80
N GLY A 489 -13.11 12.23 -36.06
CA GLY A 489 -12.43 13.43 -36.53
C GLY A 489 -12.83 14.74 -35.84
N ASN A 490 -13.81 14.74 -34.93
CA ASN A 490 -14.16 15.93 -34.16
C ASN A 490 -13.14 16.18 -33.04
N ARG A 491 -12.17 17.04 -33.31
CA ARG A 491 -11.10 17.43 -32.36
C ARG A 491 -11.04 18.94 -32.12
N THR A 492 -12.05 19.68 -32.59
CA THR A 492 -12.05 21.15 -32.59
C THR A 492 -13.36 21.78 -32.11
N ALA A 493 -14.46 21.02 -32.07
CA ALA A 493 -15.77 21.51 -31.61
C ALA A 493 -16.22 20.72 -30.37
N PRO A 494 -15.79 21.13 -29.16
CA PRO A 494 -16.28 20.52 -27.93
C PRO A 494 -17.73 20.94 -27.69
N ASP A 495 -18.58 19.97 -27.38
CA ASP A 495 -19.98 20.16 -27.01
C ASP A 495 -20.42 18.99 -26.12
N PRO A 496 -20.73 19.22 -24.83
CA PRO A 496 -20.69 20.49 -24.11
C PRO A 496 -19.27 20.91 -23.68
N VAL A 497 -19.17 22.16 -23.21
CA VAL A 497 -18.08 22.63 -22.35
C VAL A 497 -18.61 22.78 -20.94
N ILE A 498 -18.05 22.03 -19.99
CA ILE A 498 -18.43 22.07 -18.57
C ILE A 498 -17.49 23.03 -17.84
N ASN A 499 -18.07 23.95 -17.06
CA ASN A 499 -17.32 24.85 -16.18
C ASN A 499 -17.52 24.39 -14.73
N LEU A 500 -16.44 23.90 -14.11
CA LEU A 500 -16.42 23.51 -12.71
C LEU A 500 -16.46 24.78 -11.84
N THR A 501 -17.52 24.92 -11.05
CA THR A 501 -17.73 26.08 -10.17
C THR A 501 -17.18 25.86 -8.76
N SER A 502 -17.09 24.60 -8.33
CA SER A 502 -16.50 24.21 -7.05
C SER A 502 -14.99 24.41 -7.10
N VAL A 503 -14.41 24.92 -6.00
CA VAL A 503 -12.99 25.22 -5.88
C VAL A 503 -12.15 23.95 -5.77
N ASN A 504 -10.89 24.01 -6.20
CA ASN A 504 -9.88 22.97 -6.02
C ASN A 504 -10.25 21.55 -6.54
N PRO A 505 -10.72 21.40 -7.79
CA PRO A 505 -10.85 20.06 -8.38
C PRO A 505 -9.47 19.40 -8.50
N LYS A 506 -9.36 18.18 -7.99
CA LYS A 506 -8.08 17.46 -7.86
C LYS A 506 -8.04 16.17 -8.67
N SER A 507 -9.15 15.41 -8.69
CA SER A 507 -9.27 14.20 -9.50
C SER A 507 -10.57 14.19 -10.30
N VAL A 508 -10.49 13.64 -11.50
CA VAL A 508 -11.65 13.47 -12.39
C VAL A 508 -11.60 12.10 -13.05
N VAL A 509 -12.77 11.52 -13.27
CA VAL A 509 -12.93 10.27 -14.01
C VAL A 509 -14.25 10.28 -14.76
N ALA A 510 -14.25 9.76 -15.98
CA ALA A 510 -15.45 9.62 -16.79
C ALA A 510 -15.84 8.14 -16.93
N ALA A 511 -17.13 7.85 -16.85
CA ALA A 511 -17.68 6.55 -17.15
C ALA A 511 -19.09 6.72 -17.74
N GLY A 512 -19.44 5.92 -18.75
CA GLY A 512 -20.76 6.00 -19.37
C GLY A 512 -21.09 7.41 -19.87
N ASN A 513 -22.12 8.05 -19.29
CA ASN A 513 -22.53 9.41 -19.64
C ASN A 513 -22.20 10.44 -18.55
N TYR A 514 -21.31 10.12 -17.62
CA TYR A 514 -21.00 10.99 -16.49
C TYR A 514 -19.50 11.24 -16.32
N LEU A 515 -19.19 12.48 -15.98
CA LEU A 515 -17.92 12.91 -15.42
C LEU A 515 -18.09 13.06 -13.90
N PHE A 516 -17.22 12.40 -13.14
CA PHE A 516 -17.15 12.53 -11.69
C PHE A 516 -15.96 13.40 -11.32
N VAL A 517 -16.16 14.36 -10.40
CA VAL A 517 -15.15 15.33 -9.99
C VAL A 517 -14.99 15.29 -8.47
N GLY A 518 -13.76 15.09 -8.02
CA GLY A 518 -13.34 15.08 -6.63
C GLY A 518 -12.45 16.27 -6.33
N TYR A 519 -12.47 16.71 -5.08
CA TYR A 519 -11.92 17.99 -4.66
C TYR A 519 -11.01 17.83 -3.44
N VAL A 520 -10.10 18.79 -3.27
CA VAL A 520 -9.22 18.89 -2.08
C VAL A 520 -9.58 20.15 -1.28
N HIS A 521 -9.57 20.00 0.04
CA HIS A 521 -9.99 20.95 1.07
C HIS A 521 -11.48 21.33 1.02
N THR A 522 -12.35 20.37 0.66
CA THR A 522 -13.81 20.54 0.61
C THR A 522 -14.54 19.28 1.07
N VAL A 523 -15.35 19.37 2.14
CA VAL A 523 -15.96 18.21 2.82
C VAL A 523 -17.39 17.86 2.38
N PRO A 524 -17.71 16.55 2.33
CA PRO A 524 -17.37 15.67 1.22
C PRO A 524 -18.31 15.92 0.04
N ASN A 525 -17.76 16.14 -1.15
CA ASN A 525 -18.54 16.22 -2.38
C ASN A 525 -17.83 15.43 -3.49
N ILE A 526 -18.59 14.63 -4.24
CA ILE A 526 -18.22 14.22 -5.60
C ILE A 526 -19.30 14.73 -6.54
N ASP A 527 -18.94 15.62 -7.45
CA ASP A 527 -19.88 16.16 -8.42
C ASP A 527 -19.99 15.23 -9.64
N ALA A 528 -21.22 14.91 -10.05
CA ALA A 528 -21.50 14.11 -11.23
C ALA A 528 -22.13 14.98 -12.33
N PHE A 529 -21.35 15.30 -13.36
CA PHE A 529 -21.78 16.08 -14.51
C PHE A 529 -22.19 15.17 -15.66
N ASN A 530 -23.32 15.49 -16.29
CA ASN A 530 -23.83 14.79 -17.46
C ASN A 530 -23.03 15.19 -18.70
N LEU A 531 -22.36 14.22 -19.34
CA LEU A 531 -21.51 14.46 -20.50
C LEU A 531 -22.28 14.89 -21.75
N THR A 532 -23.59 14.66 -21.83
CA THR A 532 -24.42 15.12 -22.95
C THR A 532 -24.91 16.56 -22.75
N THR A 533 -25.33 16.92 -21.54
CA THR A 533 -25.98 18.22 -21.29
C THR A 533 -25.04 19.26 -20.67
N GLY A 534 -23.91 18.82 -20.12
CA GLY A 534 -22.96 19.63 -19.37
C GLY A 534 -23.43 20.05 -17.98
N LYS A 535 -24.59 19.57 -17.53
CA LYS A 535 -25.19 19.96 -16.24
C LYS A 535 -24.67 19.09 -15.10
N LEU A 536 -24.54 19.69 -13.91
CA LEU A 536 -24.39 18.97 -12.65
C LEU A 536 -25.73 18.29 -12.32
N ASP A 537 -25.78 16.96 -12.34
CA ASP A 537 -27.00 16.20 -12.04
C ASP A 537 -27.12 15.89 -10.54
N ILE A 538 -26.01 15.60 -9.87
CA ILE A 538 -25.97 15.28 -8.43
C ILE A 538 -24.59 15.54 -7.84
N THR A 539 -24.56 15.86 -6.55
CA THR A 539 -23.36 15.85 -5.71
C THR A 539 -23.48 14.73 -4.68
N PHE A 540 -22.54 13.79 -4.66
CA PHE A 540 -22.50 12.73 -3.66
C PHE A 540 -22.03 13.28 -2.32
N VAL A 541 -22.84 13.04 -1.30
CA VAL A 541 -22.55 13.34 0.10
C VAL A 541 -22.57 12.05 0.92
N ASN A 542 -21.97 12.06 2.11
CA ASN A 542 -21.99 10.90 2.99
C ASN A 542 -23.41 10.61 3.50
N SER A 543 -24.06 9.59 2.94
CA SER A 543 -25.40 9.16 3.35
C SER A 543 -25.39 8.30 4.63
N ASN A 544 -24.23 7.84 5.10
CA ASN A 544 -24.09 6.92 6.23
C ASN A 544 -22.95 7.34 7.20
N PRO A 545 -22.98 8.57 7.75
CA PRO A 545 -21.86 9.12 8.54
C PRO A 545 -21.59 8.41 9.87
N ASN A 546 -22.52 7.59 10.35
CA ASN A 546 -22.32 6.80 11.58
C ASN A 546 -21.55 5.49 11.33
N THR A 547 -21.32 5.12 10.06
CA THR A 547 -20.74 3.81 9.69
C THR A 547 -19.55 3.92 8.75
N VAL A 548 -19.47 5.01 7.99
CA VAL A 548 -18.41 5.23 7.00
C VAL A 548 -17.85 6.62 7.24
N ASP A 549 -16.59 6.68 7.63
CA ASP A 549 -15.81 7.90 7.46
C ASP A 549 -15.42 8.01 5.98
N VAL A 550 -15.61 9.19 5.42
CA VAL A 550 -15.32 9.46 4.01
C VAL A 550 -14.17 10.45 3.83
N GLY A 551 -13.58 10.91 4.93
CA GLY A 551 -12.57 11.97 4.94
C GLY A 551 -13.08 13.28 4.37
N ASN A 552 -12.18 14.25 4.29
CA ASN A 552 -12.44 15.55 3.69
C ASN A 552 -11.98 15.65 2.23
N ASP A 553 -10.91 14.94 1.86
CA ASP A 553 -10.13 15.28 0.67
C ASP A 553 -9.96 14.11 -0.31
N VAL A 554 -9.89 14.47 -1.60
CA VAL A 554 -9.33 13.66 -2.68
C VAL A 554 -8.01 14.33 -3.04
N ASP A 555 -6.88 13.85 -2.51
CA ASP A 555 -5.57 14.50 -2.67
C ASP A 555 -4.63 13.76 -3.63
N SER A 556 -5.13 13.46 -4.83
CA SER A 556 -4.33 12.76 -5.84
C SER A 556 -4.86 13.00 -7.25
N MET A 557 -3.99 12.90 -8.26
CA MET A 557 -4.42 13.12 -9.65
C MET A 557 -5.48 12.10 -10.10
N TYR A 558 -5.39 10.88 -9.58
CA TYR A 558 -6.20 9.72 -9.97
C TYR A 558 -6.88 9.00 -8.79
N GLY A 559 -7.18 9.73 -7.71
CA GLY A 559 -7.88 9.22 -6.54
C GLY A 559 -9.29 8.72 -6.83
N LEU A 560 -9.95 9.30 -7.85
CA LEU A 560 -11.24 8.81 -8.32
C LEU A 560 -11.11 7.67 -9.34
N ARG A 561 -11.97 6.65 -9.17
CA ARG A 561 -12.30 5.67 -10.21
C ARG A 561 -13.80 5.51 -10.33
N ALA A 562 -14.27 5.29 -11.55
CA ALA A 562 -15.66 5.07 -11.82
C ALA A 562 -15.86 3.92 -12.80
N TYR A 563 -16.92 3.15 -12.58
CA TYR A 563 -17.36 2.09 -13.46
C TYR A 563 -18.88 2.08 -13.54
N ARG A 564 -19.42 1.89 -14.75
CA ARG A 564 -20.85 1.68 -14.95
C ARG A 564 -21.09 0.18 -15.07
N ARG A 565 -21.78 -0.37 -14.08
CA ARG A 565 -22.16 -1.78 -14.00
C ARG A 565 -23.17 -2.15 -15.08
N SER A 566 -23.28 -3.45 -15.33
CA SER A 566 -24.19 -4.01 -16.34
C SER A 566 -25.66 -3.67 -16.10
N ASN A 567 -26.06 -3.48 -14.84
CA ASN A 567 -27.41 -3.07 -14.43
C ASN A 567 -27.66 -1.54 -14.54
N GLY A 568 -26.66 -0.75 -14.94
CA GLY A 568 -26.75 0.70 -15.07
C GLY A 568 -26.38 1.52 -13.82
N GLU A 569 -26.09 0.85 -12.69
CA GLU A 569 -25.52 1.48 -11.49
C GLU A 569 -24.08 1.94 -11.74
N TYR A 570 -23.71 3.08 -11.19
CA TYR A 570 -22.34 3.58 -11.15
C TYR A 570 -21.71 3.25 -9.81
N GLU A 571 -20.51 2.71 -9.86
CA GLU A 571 -19.60 2.61 -8.73
C GLU A 571 -18.53 3.67 -8.88
N VAL A 572 -18.39 4.52 -7.87
CA VAL A 572 -17.37 5.58 -7.84
C VAL A 572 -16.57 5.45 -6.56
N THR A 573 -15.30 5.10 -6.69
CA THR A 573 -14.38 5.04 -5.56
C THR A 573 -13.60 6.34 -5.45
N ARG A 574 -13.29 6.73 -4.21
CA ARG A 574 -12.30 7.77 -3.92
C ARG A 574 -11.31 7.28 -2.87
N ASP A 575 -10.11 7.82 -2.92
CA ASP A 575 -9.19 7.80 -1.79
C ASP A 575 -9.83 8.47 -0.58
N ASN A 576 -9.51 7.93 0.59
CA ASN A 576 -9.72 8.61 1.86
C ASN A 576 -8.33 9.06 2.32
N TYR A 577 -8.09 10.37 2.25
CA TYR A 577 -6.82 10.96 2.66
C TYR A 577 -6.61 10.85 4.18
N ASN A 578 -7.68 11.05 4.95
CA ASN A 578 -7.63 11.09 6.42
C ASN A 578 -7.51 9.70 7.05
N ASP A 579 -8.16 8.72 6.44
CA ASP A 579 -8.15 7.35 6.96
C ASP A 579 -7.53 6.39 5.96
N ALA A 580 -6.90 5.34 6.49
CA ALA A 580 -6.35 4.24 5.70
C ALA A 580 -7.44 3.33 5.07
N SER A 581 -8.30 3.90 4.24
CA SER A 581 -9.49 3.27 3.65
C SER A 581 -9.78 3.78 2.24
N ILE A 582 -10.74 3.13 1.56
CA ILE A 582 -11.27 3.56 0.26
C ILE A 582 -12.78 3.70 0.41
N VAL A 583 -13.33 4.80 -0.09
CA VAL A 583 -14.78 5.05 -0.05
C VAL A 583 -15.39 4.63 -1.38
N LEU A 584 -16.48 3.86 -1.34
CA LEU A 584 -17.27 3.47 -2.51
C LEU A 584 -18.66 4.10 -2.46
N TYR A 585 -18.96 4.94 -3.45
CA TYR A 585 -20.31 5.42 -3.74
C TYR A 585 -20.97 4.51 -4.78
N ARG A 586 -22.24 4.17 -4.54
CA ARG A 586 -23.10 3.48 -5.50
C ARG A 586 -24.28 4.36 -5.85
N TRP A 587 -24.50 4.59 -7.14
CA TRP A 587 -25.53 5.49 -7.61
C TRP A 587 -26.13 5.02 -8.93
N THR A 588 -27.45 4.93 -8.98
CA THR A 588 -28.18 4.71 -10.24
C THR A 588 -28.84 6.02 -10.66
N PRO A 589 -28.48 6.60 -11.82
CA PRO A 589 -29.16 7.78 -12.33
C PRO A 589 -30.66 7.50 -12.52
N PRO A 590 -31.54 8.49 -12.30
CA PRO A 590 -32.93 8.37 -12.68
C PRO A 590 -33.05 7.96 -14.15
N ALA A 591 -33.93 7.02 -14.48
CA ALA A 591 -34.11 6.56 -15.85
C ALA A 591 -34.34 7.75 -16.77
N SER A 592 -33.44 7.97 -17.74
CA SER A 592 -33.68 8.95 -18.78
C SER A 592 -34.82 8.44 -19.67
N SER A 593 -35.75 9.31 -20.04
CA SER A 593 -36.84 9.01 -20.97
C SER A 593 -36.37 8.82 -22.42
N GLY A 594 -35.14 8.32 -22.63
CA GLY A 594 -34.49 8.16 -23.92
C GLY A 594 -34.01 6.71 -24.11
N THR A 595 -34.49 6.08 -25.17
CA THR A 595 -34.15 4.71 -25.57
C THR A 595 -32.68 4.60 -26.00
N GLY A 596 -31.79 4.25 -25.06
CA GLY A 596 -30.41 3.85 -25.34
C GLY A 596 -30.27 2.33 -25.30
N VAL A 597 -29.86 1.72 -26.41
CA VAL A 597 -29.71 0.27 -26.57
C VAL A 597 -28.63 -0.26 -25.60
N SER A 598 -29.02 -1.18 -24.72
CA SER A 598 -28.08 -1.95 -23.89
C SER A 598 -27.44 -3.06 -24.74
N ALA A 599 -26.13 -2.99 -24.95
CA ALA A 599 -25.38 -4.15 -25.41
C ALA A 599 -25.10 -5.05 -24.21
N ALA A 600 -25.67 -6.27 -24.22
CA ALA A 600 -25.38 -7.28 -23.22
C ALA A 600 -23.87 -7.61 -23.27
N LYS A 601 -23.13 -7.24 -22.21
CA LYS A 601 -21.76 -7.71 -22.00
C LYS A 601 -21.85 -9.14 -21.46
N THR A 602 -21.33 -10.09 -22.22
CA THR A 602 -21.22 -11.49 -21.81
C THR A 602 -20.35 -11.57 -20.56
N MET A 603 -20.91 -12.02 -19.43
CA MET A 603 -20.12 -12.34 -18.24
C MET A 603 -19.10 -13.43 -18.61
N MET A 604 -17.81 -13.09 -18.60
CA MET A 604 -16.79 -14.12 -18.53
C MET A 604 -16.69 -14.56 -17.07
N VAL A 605 -16.94 -15.85 -16.83
CA VAL A 605 -16.68 -16.47 -15.54
C VAL A 605 -15.21 -16.24 -15.21
N SER A 606 -14.96 -15.56 -14.09
CA SER A 606 -13.61 -15.42 -13.54
C SER A 606 -12.97 -16.82 -13.46
N PRO A 607 -11.71 -17.01 -13.91
CA PRO A 607 -10.99 -18.26 -13.65
C PRO A 607 -10.72 -18.50 -12.16
N PHE A 608 -10.99 -17.49 -11.32
CA PHE A 608 -10.89 -17.56 -9.86
C PHE A 608 -12.30 -17.58 -9.29
N GLY A 609 -12.74 -18.76 -8.83
CA GLY A 609 -13.98 -18.91 -8.09
C GLY A 609 -13.89 -18.10 -6.80
N VAL A 610 -14.84 -17.19 -6.62
CA VAL A 610 -15.10 -16.56 -5.32
C VAL A 610 -15.88 -17.61 -4.53
N ASN A 611 -15.23 -18.20 -3.52
CA ASN A 611 -15.91 -18.87 -2.41
C ASN A 611 -15.76 -17.99 -1.18
#